data_AF-A0A427YH51-F1
#
_entry.id   AF-A0A427YH51-F1
#
_cell.length_a   1.000
_cell.length_b   1.000
_cell.length_c   1.000
_cell.angle_alpha   90.00
_cell.angle_beta   90.00
_cell.angle_gamma   90.00
#
_symmetry.space_group_name_H-M   'P 1'
#
loop_
_entity.id
_entity.type
_entity.pdbx_description
1 polymer ?
#
loop_
_entity_poly.entity_id
_entity_poly.type
_entity_poly.pdbx_seq_one_letter_code
_entity_poly.pdbx_strand_id
1 'polypeptide(L)'
;MGFGAKAKQVWKETGFLQRPQSAKDAGAADFRPTSGIKPLLHMEPGDNSFWINEDLAPSPPQMRTWTWLSFVSLWWGTNYGVGAWSTGSALLSVGLSFRTTVGASVLGYLLIAFVAVGAARIGSRYHIGFPVWARSAFGMRLSKLFVGLRGAVAVIWFAVQCYYAAEMLDVVLTAVSPNGWANIKNTIPAPSNVTTRTMVAYFLCWCLHLPFAFVHPSMIKVLFEVKALILPAASWGFLGGLIVMAGGKIDFNALNGSVATTPSAQGWAWMLGINQCFGGIAPMLINQPDLGRYSNPPGAAIWPQFTSMMIGNMAVLFLGLTSGAATFQIFGEKVWNLWTICSLILENNPSTAWRAGIFIFGITQIYATIGTNLFANSIPFACDFGGLWPQRINIIRGQLFIMVFSWIIQPWSIISSGVKFVTFLGSYTFFCGGMLAVLLCDYYIVRRGNLHIPSLFDADGNTLNPNGVYMHYPGGFNLVGLVSWLAGIAVPLPGLCLSYFTNESYSATMLKQIYNSGFLISFGISGGLYLIGSYIWKPTLVPAEREGEFEFTFEYLGKTDGYFPGDQIVSFGRKSMRNGDIEEVATPPSEEAMEEEDKDKEAYVYGVATTTVREI
;
A
#
# COMPACT_ATOMS: atom_id res chain seq x y z
N MET A 1 11.34 12.01 -39.08
CA MET A 1 10.24 11.67 -38.13
C MET A 1 10.03 12.82 -37.17
N GLY A 2 8.80 13.32 -37.01
CA GLY A 2 8.47 14.31 -35.98
C GLY A 2 8.63 13.74 -34.57
N PHE A 3 8.78 14.62 -33.57
CA PHE A 3 8.99 14.23 -32.16
C PHE A 3 7.96 13.22 -31.66
N GLY A 4 6.68 13.37 -32.03
CA GLY A 4 5.63 12.41 -31.67
C GLY A 4 5.78 11.01 -32.28
N ALA A 5 6.36 10.90 -33.49
CA ALA A 5 6.64 9.62 -34.13
C ALA A 5 7.88 8.94 -33.52
N LYS A 6 8.90 9.73 -33.19
CA LYS A 6 10.10 9.27 -32.48
C LYS A 6 9.77 8.85 -31.04
N ALA A 7 8.93 9.60 -30.34
CA ALA A 7 8.41 9.23 -29.03
C ALA A 7 7.60 7.93 -29.12
N LYS A 8 6.68 7.79 -30.09
CA LYS A 8 5.96 6.52 -30.32
C LYS A 8 6.88 5.34 -30.63
N GLN A 9 7.96 5.56 -31.36
CA GLN A 9 8.93 4.52 -31.70
C GLN A 9 9.76 4.12 -30.48
N VAL A 10 10.36 5.09 -29.78
CA VAL A 10 11.05 4.85 -28.51
C VAL A 10 10.11 4.18 -27.51
N TRP A 11 8.85 4.60 -27.41
CA TRP A 11 7.83 3.97 -26.54
C TRP A 11 7.47 2.53 -26.94
N LYS A 12 7.55 2.19 -28.23
CA LYS A 12 7.37 0.81 -28.72
C LYS A 12 8.63 -0.05 -28.47
N GLU A 13 9.80 0.55 -28.48
CA GLU A 13 11.10 -0.11 -28.32
C GLU A 13 11.49 -0.29 -26.84
N THR A 14 11.16 0.67 -25.95
CA THR A 14 11.49 0.65 -24.51
C THR A 14 10.51 -0.16 -23.64
N GLY A 15 9.57 -0.88 -24.24
CA GLY A 15 8.74 -1.85 -23.52
C GLY A 15 7.54 -1.28 -22.75
N PHE A 16 7.26 0.03 -22.82
CA PHE A 16 6.13 0.68 -22.12
C PHE A 16 4.76 0.08 -22.49
N LEU A 17 4.66 -0.53 -23.67
CA LEU A 17 3.48 -1.27 -24.17
C LEU A 17 3.86 -2.61 -24.83
N GLN A 18 5.10 -3.07 -24.72
CA GLN A 18 5.42 -4.39 -25.28
C GLN A 18 4.76 -5.45 -24.44
N ARG A 19 4.00 -6.31 -25.13
CA ARG A 19 3.43 -7.53 -24.57
C ARG A 19 4.57 -8.30 -23.91
N PRO A 20 4.43 -8.73 -22.64
CA PRO A 20 5.30 -9.77 -22.09
C PRO A 20 5.41 -10.90 -23.10
N GLN A 21 6.60 -11.49 -23.27
CA GLN A 21 6.78 -12.57 -24.24
C GLN A 21 5.79 -13.70 -23.94
N SER A 22 5.58 -14.01 -22.66
CA SER A 22 4.53 -14.90 -22.14
C SER A 22 3.09 -14.58 -22.60
N ALA A 23 2.75 -13.31 -22.85
CA ALA A 23 1.44 -12.90 -23.35
C ALA A 23 1.30 -13.06 -24.87
N LYS A 24 2.41 -13.03 -25.61
CA LYS A 24 2.44 -13.37 -27.03
C LYS A 24 2.41 -14.89 -27.22
N ASP A 25 3.15 -15.61 -26.39
CA ASP A 25 3.28 -17.07 -26.44
C ASP A 25 1.96 -17.76 -26.03
N ALA A 26 1.15 -17.13 -25.18
CA ALA A 26 -0.16 -17.64 -24.76
C ALA A 26 -1.33 -17.35 -25.72
N GLY A 27 -1.09 -16.87 -26.95
CA GLY A 27 -2.16 -16.62 -27.94
C GLY A 27 -3.14 -15.47 -27.61
N ALA A 28 -2.97 -14.79 -26.48
CA ALA A 28 -3.85 -13.74 -25.96
C ALA A 28 -3.59 -12.35 -26.60
N ALA A 29 -3.46 -12.29 -27.92
CA ALA A 29 -3.11 -11.05 -28.65
C ALA A 29 -4.07 -9.87 -28.37
N ASP A 30 -5.31 -10.16 -28.01
CA ASP A 30 -6.39 -9.20 -27.73
C ASP A 30 -6.62 -8.90 -26.24
N PHE A 31 -5.91 -9.58 -25.33
CA PHE A 31 -6.02 -9.35 -23.89
C PHE A 31 -5.10 -8.19 -23.49
N ARG A 32 -5.70 -7.08 -23.05
CA ARG A 32 -4.95 -5.94 -22.48
C ARG A 32 -5.70 -5.40 -21.26
N PRO A 33 -5.00 -5.11 -20.15
CA PRO A 33 -5.55 -4.27 -19.10
C PRO A 33 -5.98 -2.96 -19.75
N THR A 34 -7.27 -2.65 -19.64
CA THR A 34 -7.81 -1.48 -20.29
C THR A 34 -7.35 -0.25 -19.49
N SER A 35 -6.43 0.52 -20.06
CA SER A 35 -6.05 1.86 -19.58
C SER A 35 -6.64 2.92 -20.51
N GLY A 36 -6.73 4.16 -20.04
CA GLY A 36 -7.27 5.29 -20.79
C GLY A 36 -8.78 5.51 -20.59
N ILE A 37 -9.43 6.12 -21.57
CA ILE A 37 -10.83 6.58 -21.46
C ILE A 37 -11.84 5.43 -21.65
N LYS A 38 -11.51 4.40 -22.43
CA LYS A 38 -12.42 3.27 -22.68
C LYS A 38 -12.94 2.60 -21.38
N PRO A 39 -12.09 2.25 -20.40
CA PRO A 39 -12.54 1.72 -19.10
C PRO A 39 -13.47 2.64 -18.33
N LEU A 40 -13.32 3.97 -18.47
CA LEU A 40 -14.22 4.90 -17.81
C LEU A 40 -15.66 4.72 -18.33
N LEU A 41 -15.80 4.56 -19.64
CA LEU A 41 -17.08 4.47 -20.33
C LEU A 41 -17.68 3.06 -20.29
N HIS A 42 -16.85 2.02 -20.35
CA HIS A 42 -17.29 0.64 -20.49
C HIS A 42 -16.48 -0.30 -19.59
N MET A 43 -17.18 -1.16 -18.85
CA MET A 43 -16.60 -2.32 -18.16
C MET A 43 -16.74 -3.53 -19.07
N GLU A 44 -15.80 -4.47 -19.03
CA GLU A 44 -15.87 -5.65 -19.90
C GLU A 44 -17.15 -6.47 -19.59
N PRO A 45 -17.81 -7.01 -20.63
CA PRO A 45 -19.01 -7.83 -20.46
C PRO A 45 -18.65 -9.15 -19.78
N GLY A 46 -19.32 -9.47 -18.67
CA GLY A 46 -19.14 -10.69 -17.88
C GLY A 46 -20.36 -10.94 -16.99
N ASP A 47 -20.29 -11.99 -16.15
CA ASP A 47 -21.40 -12.33 -15.25
C ASP A 47 -21.73 -11.15 -14.33
N ASN A 48 -22.97 -10.64 -14.43
CA ASN A 48 -23.44 -9.50 -13.65
C ASN A 48 -23.70 -9.92 -12.19
N SER A 49 -22.63 -10.15 -11.43
CA SER A 49 -22.64 -10.57 -10.04
C SER A 49 -22.08 -9.48 -9.11
N PHE A 50 -22.58 -9.43 -7.87
CA PHE A 50 -22.01 -8.61 -6.79
C PHE A 50 -20.67 -9.13 -6.21
N TRP A 51 -20.08 -10.17 -6.81
CA TRP A 51 -18.92 -10.88 -6.26
C TRP A 51 -17.69 -10.93 -7.16
N ILE A 52 -17.82 -10.59 -8.45
CA ILE A 52 -16.72 -10.65 -9.41
C ILE A 52 -16.81 -9.51 -10.42
N ASN A 53 -15.64 -9.04 -10.86
CA ASN A 53 -15.46 -8.20 -12.03
C ASN A 53 -14.05 -8.43 -12.62
N GLU A 54 -13.72 -7.73 -13.71
CA GLU A 54 -12.45 -7.84 -14.43
C GLU A 54 -11.22 -7.62 -13.53
N ASP A 55 -11.35 -6.75 -12.54
CA ASP A 55 -10.26 -6.35 -11.66
C ASP A 55 -10.21 -7.13 -10.35
N LEU A 56 -11.27 -7.85 -9.98
CA LEU A 56 -11.34 -8.71 -8.78
C LEU A 56 -10.96 -10.15 -9.08
N ALA A 57 -11.19 -10.60 -10.33
CA ALA A 57 -10.79 -11.94 -10.76
C ALA A 57 -9.28 -12.16 -10.54
N PRO A 58 -8.84 -13.42 -10.33
CA PRO A 58 -7.42 -13.73 -10.26
C PRO A 58 -6.66 -13.20 -11.48
N SER A 59 -5.50 -12.58 -11.24
CA SER A 59 -4.68 -12.02 -12.31
C SER A 59 -4.18 -13.14 -13.23
N PRO A 60 -4.50 -13.10 -14.54
CA PRO A 60 -4.07 -14.14 -15.45
C PRO A 60 -2.55 -14.04 -15.71
N PRO A 61 -1.89 -15.13 -16.13
CA PRO A 61 -0.43 -15.18 -16.28
C PRO A 61 0.19 -14.04 -17.08
N GLN A 62 -0.53 -13.52 -18.08
CA GLN A 62 -0.09 -12.44 -18.96
C GLN A 62 0.01 -11.08 -18.25
N MET A 63 -0.68 -10.90 -17.12
CA MET A 63 -0.60 -9.70 -16.27
C MET A 63 0.43 -9.82 -15.14
N ARG A 64 1.00 -11.01 -14.95
CA ARG A 64 2.01 -11.29 -13.92
C ARG A 64 3.39 -10.80 -14.41
N THR A 65 3.57 -9.49 -14.45
CA THR A 65 4.74 -8.82 -15.06
C THR A 65 5.70 -8.17 -14.08
N TRP A 66 5.42 -8.25 -12.78
CA TRP A 66 6.21 -7.60 -11.73
C TRP A 66 7.35 -8.49 -11.30
N THR A 67 8.57 -7.99 -11.45
CA THR A 67 9.79 -8.70 -11.04
C THR A 67 10.32 -8.14 -9.72
N TRP A 68 11.40 -8.71 -9.20
CA TRP A 68 12.05 -8.24 -7.98
C TRP A 68 12.39 -6.73 -8.06
N LEU A 69 12.77 -6.24 -9.24
CA LEU A 69 13.12 -4.84 -9.45
C LEU A 69 11.90 -3.93 -9.31
N SER A 70 10.73 -4.39 -9.74
CA SER A 70 9.48 -3.64 -9.60
C SER A 70 9.15 -3.44 -8.11
N PHE A 71 9.29 -4.48 -7.27
CA PHE A 71 9.06 -4.38 -5.83
C PHE A 71 10.11 -3.51 -5.11
N VAL A 72 11.39 -3.65 -5.46
CA VAL A 72 12.45 -2.78 -4.91
C VAL A 72 12.18 -1.32 -5.26
N SER A 73 11.91 -1.05 -6.54
CA SER A 73 11.65 0.30 -7.05
C SER A 73 10.40 0.93 -6.43
N LEU A 74 9.36 0.13 -6.20
CA LEU A 74 8.15 0.57 -5.51
C LEU A 74 8.44 1.08 -4.09
N TRP A 75 9.23 0.33 -3.32
CA TRP A 75 9.53 0.69 -1.93
C TRP A 75 10.53 1.84 -1.84
N TRP A 76 11.55 1.87 -2.69
CA TRP A 76 12.45 3.02 -2.77
C TRP A 76 11.70 4.27 -3.18
N GLY A 77 10.84 4.15 -4.19
CA GLY A 77 9.98 5.24 -4.58
C GLY A 77 9.10 5.73 -3.42
N THR A 78 8.47 4.82 -2.69
CA THR A 78 7.58 5.18 -1.57
C THR A 78 8.35 5.85 -0.43
N ASN A 79 9.48 5.24 -0.05
CA ASN A 79 10.26 5.68 1.11
C ASN A 79 10.87 7.06 0.88
N TYR A 80 11.47 7.35 -0.28
CA TYR A 80 12.09 8.67 -0.52
C TYR A 80 11.09 9.80 -0.83
N GLY A 81 9.82 9.64 -0.47
CA GLY A 81 8.78 10.66 -0.61
C GLY A 81 8.63 11.55 0.63
N VAL A 82 7.95 12.69 0.44
CA VAL A 82 7.74 13.74 1.46
C VAL A 82 7.12 13.20 2.76
N GLY A 83 6.13 12.32 2.66
CA GLY A 83 5.43 11.77 3.83
C GLY A 83 6.33 10.94 4.74
N ALA A 84 7.07 9.98 4.18
CA ALA A 84 7.96 9.10 4.94
C ALA A 84 9.10 9.88 5.63
N TRP A 85 9.63 10.89 4.95
CA TRP A 85 10.64 11.78 5.53
C TRP A 85 10.08 12.58 6.71
N SER A 86 8.83 13.05 6.62
CA SER A 86 8.17 13.83 7.67
C SER A 86 7.79 12.99 8.90
N THR A 87 7.51 11.69 8.73
CA THR A 87 7.14 10.78 9.83
C THR A 87 8.25 10.66 10.88
N GLY A 88 9.51 10.53 10.44
CA GLY A 88 10.65 10.38 11.35
C GLY A 88 10.94 11.63 12.17
N SER A 89 10.92 12.80 11.54
CA SER A 89 11.14 14.10 12.19
C SER A 89 9.97 14.54 13.07
N ALA A 90 8.73 14.15 12.75
CA ALA A 90 7.56 14.42 13.59
C ALA A 90 7.66 13.76 14.98
N LEU A 91 8.33 12.61 15.10
CA LEU A 91 8.56 11.95 16.40
C LEU A 91 9.37 12.80 17.39
N LEU A 92 10.27 13.63 16.90
CA LEU A 92 11.02 14.57 17.74
C LEU A 92 10.11 15.68 18.30
N SER A 93 9.07 16.05 17.55
CA SER A 93 8.11 17.08 17.97
C SER A 93 7.22 16.61 19.12
N VAL A 94 7.05 15.30 19.29
CA VAL A 94 6.32 14.71 20.43
C VAL A 94 7.22 14.33 21.60
N GLY A 95 8.48 14.77 21.59
CA GLY A 95 9.38 14.73 22.74
C GLY A 95 10.27 13.49 22.85
N LEU A 96 10.31 12.62 21.84
CA LEU A 96 11.25 11.49 21.85
C LEU A 96 12.70 11.97 21.69
N SER A 97 13.62 11.32 22.39
CA SER A 97 15.06 11.54 22.15
C SER A 97 15.48 10.99 20.78
N PHE A 98 16.56 11.51 20.21
CA PHE A 98 17.10 11.01 18.94
C PHE A 98 17.40 9.50 19.00
N ARG A 99 18.05 9.04 20.08
CA ARG A 99 18.42 7.62 20.24
C ARG A 99 17.20 6.71 20.35
N THR A 100 16.21 7.12 21.14
CA THR A 100 14.94 6.38 21.27
C THR A 100 14.21 6.33 19.94
N THR A 101 14.18 7.45 19.21
CA THR A 101 13.52 7.53 17.89
C THR A 101 14.15 6.56 16.90
N VAL A 102 15.49 6.57 16.79
CA VAL A 102 16.20 5.65 15.89
C VAL A 102 15.97 4.19 16.29
N GLY A 103 16.17 3.85 17.57
CA GLY A 103 16.01 2.47 18.05
C GLY A 103 14.60 1.92 17.86
N ALA A 104 13.59 2.70 18.27
CA ALA A 104 12.18 2.30 18.13
C ALA A 104 11.77 2.17 16.66
N SER A 105 12.26 3.07 15.80
CA SER A 105 11.95 3.02 14.37
C SER A 105 12.59 1.82 13.67
N VAL A 106 13.82 1.45 14.02
CA VAL A 106 14.48 0.25 13.46
C VAL A 106 13.66 -1.01 13.79
N LEU A 107 13.25 -1.16 15.05
CA LEU A 107 12.41 -2.28 15.46
C LEU A 107 11.02 -2.24 14.79
N GLY A 108 10.40 -1.06 14.73
CA GLY A 108 9.11 -0.87 14.06
C GLY A 108 9.17 -1.25 12.59
N TYR A 109 10.17 -0.76 11.85
CA TYR A 109 10.35 -1.12 10.45
C TYR A 109 10.61 -2.61 10.27
N LEU A 110 11.44 -3.24 11.12
CA LEU A 110 11.68 -4.68 11.08
C LEU A 110 10.37 -5.48 11.12
N LEU A 111 9.51 -5.17 12.08
CA LEU A 111 8.20 -5.80 12.21
C LEU A 111 7.31 -5.53 10.98
N ILE A 112 7.30 -4.29 10.49
CA ILE A 112 6.57 -3.89 9.29
C ILE A 112 6.99 -4.72 8.08
N ALA A 113 8.28 -4.97 7.85
CA ALA A 113 8.71 -5.76 6.70
C ALA A 113 8.24 -7.21 6.77
N PHE A 114 8.26 -7.84 7.96
CA PHE A 114 7.70 -9.18 8.15
C PHE A 114 6.20 -9.21 7.83
N VAL A 115 5.44 -8.26 8.35
CA VAL A 115 3.99 -8.16 8.08
C VAL A 115 3.73 -7.91 6.60
N ALA A 116 4.53 -7.04 5.96
CA ALA A 116 4.38 -6.70 4.54
C ALA A 116 4.60 -7.89 3.62
N VAL A 117 5.70 -8.64 3.79
CA VAL A 117 5.97 -9.83 2.97
C VAL A 117 5.02 -10.97 3.28
N GLY A 118 4.58 -11.06 4.54
CA GLY A 118 3.54 -11.98 4.97
C GLY A 118 2.25 -11.74 4.19
N ALA A 119 1.79 -10.50 4.10
CA ALA A 119 0.62 -10.12 3.33
C ALA A 119 0.84 -10.22 1.80
N ALA A 120 2.03 -9.85 1.30
CA ALA A 120 2.34 -9.90 -0.12
C ALA A 120 2.31 -11.33 -0.70
N ARG A 121 2.65 -12.34 0.11
CA ARG A 121 2.64 -13.75 -0.28
C ARG A 121 1.29 -14.23 -0.79
N ILE A 122 0.19 -13.78 -0.19
CA ILE A 122 -1.17 -14.18 -0.60
C ILE A 122 -1.43 -13.74 -2.03
N GLY A 123 -1.15 -12.47 -2.33
CA GLY A 123 -1.28 -11.95 -3.69
C GLY A 123 -0.33 -12.66 -4.65
N SER A 124 0.94 -12.84 -4.27
CA SER A 124 1.92 -13.43 -5.19
C SER A 124 1.72 -14.93 -5.44
N ARG A 125 1.04 -15.65 -4.53
CA ARG A 125 0.78 -17.09 -4.64
C ARG A 125 -0.57 -17.41 -5.27
N TYR A 126 -1.61 -16.63 -4.98
CA TYR A 126 -2.99 -16.89 -5.42
C TYR A 126 -3.49 -15.88 -6.45
N HIS A 127 -2.71 -14.86 -6.75
CA HIS A 127 -3.02 -13.85 -7.76
C HIS A 127 -4.34 -13.08 -7.53
N ILE A 128 -4.77 -12.99 -6.27
CA ILE A 128 -5.96 -12.23 -5.83
C ILE A 128 -5.58 -10.96 -5.06
N GLY A 129 -6.46 -9.95 -5.10
CA GLY A 129 -6.34 -8.73 -4.31
C GLY A 129 -6.87 -8.86 -2.88
N PHE A 130 -6.62 -7.84 -2.06
CA PHE A 130 -7.10 -7.75 -0.68
C PHE A 130 -8.63 -7.91 -0.55
N PRO A 131 -9.48 -7.32 -1.41
CA PRO A 131 -10.93 -7.47 -1.27
C PRO A 131 -11.42 -8.91 -1.35
N VAL A 132 -10.70 -9.75 -2.09
CA VAL A 132 -10.99 -11.18 -2.24
C VAL A 132 -10.37 -11.96 -1.07
N TRP A 133 -9.12 -11.64 -0.68
CA TRP A 133 -8.50 -12.25 0.50
C TRP A 133 -9.33 -12.03 1.77
N ALA A 134 -9.93 -10.84 1.94
CA ALA A 134 -10.79 -10.54 3.07
C ALA A 134 -11.99 -11.51 3.21
N ARG A 135 -12.45 -12.12 2.11
CA ARG A 135 -13.52 -13.13 2.11
C ARG A 135 -13.09 -14.42 2.82
N SER A 136 -11.81 -14.76 2.80
CA SER A 136 -11.32 -16.00 3.43
C SER A 136 -11.44 -15.97 4.95
N ALA A 137 -11.12 -14.81 5.54
CA ALA A 137 -11.04 -14.66 7.00
C ALA A 137 -12.34 -14.09 7.59
N PHE A 138 -12.99 -13.13 6.92
CA PHE A 138 -14.20 -12.51 7.44
C PHE A 138 -15.49 -13.11 6.86
N GLY A 139 -15.38 -13.90 5.80
CA GLY A 139 -16.53 -14.44 5.08
C GLY A 139 -17.06 -13.52 3.99
N MET A 140 -17.93 -14.07 3.15
CA MET A 140 -18.41 -13.40 1.93
C MET A 140 -19.06 -12.04 2.19
N ARG A 141 -19.91 -11.89 3.22
CA ARG A 141 -20.65 -10.63 3.44
C ARG A 141 -19.89 -9.65 4.34
N LEU A 142 -19.32 -10.13 5.44
CA LEU A 142 -18.63 -9.27 6.40
C LEU A 142 -17.34 -8.67 5.83
N SER A 143 -16.67 -9.33 4.88
CA SER A 143 -15.50 -8.78 4.19
C SER A 143 -15.74 -7.38 3.62
N LYS A 144 -16.95 -7.06 3.15
CA LYS A 144 -17.31 -5.73 2.63
C LYS A 144 -17.13 -4.62 3.68
N LEU A 145 -17.38 -4.90 4.97
CA LEU A 145 -17.12 -3.92 6.03
C LEU A 145 -15.64 -3.58 6.10
N PHE A 146 -14.78 -4.60 6.11
CA PHE A 146 -13.32 -4.45 6.23
C PHE A 146 -12.70 -3.79 5.00
N VAL A 147 -13.21 -4.14 3.80
CA VAL A 147 -12.85 -3.46 2.56
C VAL A 147 -13.26 -1.99 2.59
N GLY A 148 -14.45 -1.66 3.09
CA GLY A 148 -14.89 -0.27 3.25
C GLY A 148 -14.08 0.53 4.26
N LEU A 149 -13.78 -0.05 5.42
CA LEU A 149 -12.93 0.57 6.44
C LEU A 149 -11.55 0.90 5.88
N ARG A 150 -10.97 -0.04 5.12
CA ARG A 150 -9.68 0.16 4.47
C ARG A 150 -9.75 1.22 3.35
N GLY A 151 -10.80 1.20 2.54
CA GLY A 151 -11.03 2.19 1.49
C GLY A 151 -11.13 3.61 2.05
N ALA A 152 -11.83 3.81 3.17
CA ALA A 152 -11.94 5.10 3.84
C ALA A 152 -10.56 5.68 4.23
N VAL A 153 -9.66 4.83 4.75
CA VAL A 153 -8.31 5.24 5.11
C VAL A 153 -7.48 5.62 3.87
N ALA A 154 -7.65 4.92 2.74
CA ALA A 154 -7.00 5.31 1.48
C ALA A 154 -7.46 6.70 1.00
N VAL A 155 -8.75 7.04 1.11
CA VAL A 155 -9.25 8.37 0.71
C VAL A 155 -8.54 9.48 1.49
N ILE A 156 -8.40 9.29 2.81
CA ILE A 156 -7.73 10.27 3.68
C ILE A 156 -6.27 10.42 3.28
N TRP A 157 -5.56 9.31 3.15
CA TRP A 157 -4.15 9.34 2.76
C TRP A 157 -3.94 9.89 1.36
N PHE A 158 -4.88 9.67 0.44
CA PHE A 158 -4.80 10.26 -0.88
C PHE A 158 -4.86 11.78 -0.83
N ALA A 159 -5.76 12.32 -0.01
CA ALA A 159 -5.86 13.75 0.21
C ALA A 159 -4.58 14.33 0.84
N VAL A 160 -4.05 13.66 1.87
CA VAL A 160 -2.81 14.07 2.57
C VAL A 160 -1.62 14.07 1.62
N GLN A 161 -1.43 13.01 0.82
CA GLN A 161 -0.33 12.95 -0.15
C GLN A 161 -0.49 14.00 -1.26
N CYS A 162 -1.70 14.21 -1.77
CA CYS A 162 -1.95 15.28 -2.73
C CYS A 162 -1.62 16.67 -2.13
N TYR A 163 -1.86 16.85 -0.83
CA TYR A 163 -1.54 18.08 -0.13
C TYR A 163 -0.04 18.24 0.13
N TYR A 164 0.72 17.18 0.41
CA TYR A 164 2.19 17.23 0.43
C TYR A 164 2.78 17.67 -0.92
N ALA A 165 2.22 17.16 -2.03
CA ALA A 165 2.62 17.60 -3.35
C ALA A 165 2.31 19.10 -3.56
N ALA A 166 1.17 19.57 -3.05
CA ALA A 166 0.75 20.97 -3.13
C ALA A 166 1.69 21.90 -2.35
N GLU A 167 2.07 21.54 -1.13
CA GLU A 167 3.04 22.30 -0.32
C GLU A 167 4.42 22.35 -0.99
N MET A 168 4.87 21.24 -1.58
CA MET A 168 6.11 21.26 -2.37
C MET A 168 5.99 22.10 -3.64
N LEU A 169 4.84 22.07 -4.33
CA LEU A 169 4.59 22.91 -5.50
C LEU A 169 4.59 24.39 -5.13
N ASP A 170 4.01 24.73 -3.98
CA ASP A 170 4.00 26.08 -3.45
C ASP A 170 5.42 26.64 -3.25
N VAL A 171 6.30 25.84 -2.68
CA VAL A 171 7.73 26.15 -2.52
C VAL A 171 8.43 26.29 -3.85
N VAL A 172 8.20 25.37 -4.79
CA VAL A 172 8.78 25.40 -6.14
C VAL A 172 8.40 26.68 -6.87
N LEU A 173 7.12 27.05 -6.82
CA LEU A 173 6.62 28.26 -7.48
C LEU A 173 7.12 29.53 -6.79
N THR A 174 7.30 29.51 -5.47
CA THR A 174 7.97 30.58 -4.70
C THR A 174 9.43 30.75 -5.13
N ALA A 175 10.17 29.65 -5.33
CA ALA A 175 11.55 29.68 -5.80
C ALA A 175 11.68 30.30 -7.21
N VAL A 176 10.73 30.01 -8.11
CA VAL A 176 10.75 30.52 -9.50
C VAL A 176 10.26 31.96 -9.57
N SER A 177 9.15 32.27 -8.91
CA SER A 177 8.45 33.56 -8.97
C SER A 177 8.30 34.18 -7.57
N PRO A 178 9.40 34.67 -6.96
CA PRO A 178 9.37 35.24 -5.62
C PRO A 178 8.54 36.53 -5.58
N ASN A 179 8.51 37.32 -6.64
CA ASN A 179 7.76 38.58 -6.66
C ASN A 179 6.30 38.42 -7.13
N GLY A 180 5.96 37.28 -7.74
CA GLY A 180 4.62 37.00 -8.26
C GLY A 180 3.87 36.00 -7.38
N TRP A 181 4.27 34.73 -7.43
CA TRP A 181 3.61 33.66 -6.68
C TRP A 181 3.68 33.90 -5.18
N ALA A 182 4.85 34.27 -4.65
CA ALA A 182 5.01 34.44 -3.21
C ALA A 182 4.14 35.56 -2.63
N ASN A 183 3.82 36.58 -3.43
CA ASN A 183 3.06 37.77 -3.06
C ASN A 183 1.55 37.66 -3.33
N ILE A 184 1.04 36.48 -3.70
CA ILE A 184 -0.40 36.27 -3.85
C ILE A 184 -1.08 36.55 -2.49
N LYS A 185 -1.95 37.56 -2.47
CA LYS A 185 -2.70 37.95 -1.27
C LYS A 185 -3.61 36.80 -0.84
N ASN A 186 -3.52 36.42 0.44
CA ASN A 186 -4.46 35.45 1.02
C ASN A 186 -5.86 36.07 1.12
N THR A 187 -6.84 35.38 0.54
CA THR A 187 -8.27 35.72 0.53
C THR A 187 -9.11 34.75 1.35
N ILE A 188 -8.52 33.63 1.80
CA ILE A 188 -9.18 32.66 2.67
C ILE A 188 -9.08 33.17 4.12
N PRO A 189 -10.21 33.38 4.82
CA PRO A 189 -10.20 33.85 6.19
C PRO A 189 -9.64 32.79 7.15
N ALA A 190 -8.99 33.26 8.22
CA ALA A 190 -8.70 32.44 9.39
C ALA A 190 -10.03 31.94 10.00
N PRO A 191 -10.08 30.72 10.59
CA PRO A 191 -8.97 29.86 10.99
C PRO A 191 -8.73 28.64 10.06
N SER A 192 -8.94 28.76 8.76
CA SER A 192 -9.03 27.62 7.81
C SER A 192 -7.76 26.76 7.63
N ASN A 193 -6.65 27.05 8.34
CA ASN A 193 -5.34 26.36 8.27
C ASN A 193 -4.78 26.19 6.84
N VAL A 194 -5.22 27.00 5.89
CA VAL A 194 -4.82 26.97 4.48
C VAL A 194 -4.84 28.38 3.92
N THR A 195 -3.99 28.63 2.92
CA THR A 195 -3.91 29.91 2.22
C THR A 195 -4.47 29.79 0.81
N THR A 196 -4.85 30.91 0.19
CA THR A 196 -5.27 30.96 -1.22
C THR A 196 -4.21 30.35 -2.14
N ARG A 197 -2.94 30.65 -1.88
CA ARG A 197 -1.80 30.17 -2.65
C ARG A 197 -1.69 28.65 -2.61
N THR A 198 -1.75 28.07 -1.40
CA THR A 198 -1.75 26.62 -1.20
C THR A 198 -2.98 25.95 -1.82
N MET A 199 -4.16 26.57 -1.75
CA MET A 199 -5.38 26.00 -2.34
C MET A 199 -5.28 25.91 -3.87
N VAL A 200 -4.70 26.94 -4.50
CA VAL A 200 -4.39 26.91 -5.94
C VAL A 200 -3.35 25.83 -6.23
N ALA A 201 -2.28 25.73 -5.45
CA ALA A 201 -1.29 24.66 -5.60
C ALA A 201 -1.91 23.26 -5.46
N TYR A 202 -2.86 23.09 -4.53
CA TYR A 202 -3.59 21.84 -4.33
C TYR A 202 -4.45 21.49 -5.55
N PHE A 203 -5.17 22.46 -6.12
CA PHE A 203 -5.91 22.25 -7.36
C PHE A 203 -5.01 21.85 -8.53
N LEU A 204 -3.86 22.51 -8.68
CA LEU A 204 -2.88 22.17 -9.72
C LEU A 204 -2.30 20.77 -9.51
N CYS A 205 -1.89 20.42 -8.29
CA CYS A 205 -1.42 19.07 -7.96
C CYS A 205 -2.49 18.00 -8.16
N TRP A 206 -3.74 18.29 -7.84
CA TRP A 206 -4.88 17.43 -8.13
C TRP A 206 -4.99 17.18 -9.65
N CYS A 207 -4.87 18.22 -10.47
CA CYS A 207 -4.84 18.09 -11.93
C CYS A 207 -3.64 17.26 -12.41
N LEU A 208 -2.48 17.37 -11.77
CA LEU A 208 -1.28 16.58 -12.10
C LEU A 208 -1.44 15.09 -11.81
N HIS A 209 -2.30 14.69 -10.87
CA HIS A 209 -2.61 13.28 -10.62
C HIS A 209 -3.54 12.69 -11.71
N LEU A 210 -4.34 13.53 -12.36
CA LEU A 210 -5.43 13.09 -13.25
C LEU A 210 -4.97 12.17 -14.41
N PRO A 211 -3.87 12.45 -15.14
CA PRO A 211 -3.42 11.56 -16.21
C PRO A 211 -3.09 10.14 -15.71
N PHE A 212 -2.61 10.03 -14.48
CA PHE A 212 -2.21 8.77 -13.90
C PHE A 212 -3.38 7.93 -13.38
N ALA A 213 -4.51 8.56 -13.03
CA ALA A 213 -5.75 7.87 -12.69
C ALA A 213 -6.33 7.04 -13.85
N PHE A 214 -5.89 7.29 -15.08
CA PHE A 214 -6.24 6.51 -16.27
C PHE A 214 -5.30 5.34 -16.56
N VAL A 215 -4.32 5.07 -15.70
CA VAL A 215 -3.33 3.99 -15.89
C VAL A 215 -3.68 2.80 -15.01
N HIS A 216 -3.73 1.61 -15.61
CA HIS A 216 -3.94 0.36 -14.88
C HIS A 216 -2.65 -0.11 -14.16
N PRO A 217 -2.72 -0.70 -12.95
CA PRO A 217 -1.59 -1.16 -12.14
C PRO A 217 -0.58 -2.10 -12.83
N SER A 218 -1.01 -2.85 -13.83
CA SER A 218 -0.11 -3.73 -14.59
C SER A 218 0.89 -2.96 -15.45
N MET A 219 0.63 -1.68 -15.77
CA MET A 219 1.43 -0.87 -16.71
C MET A 219 2.28 0.21 -16.03
N ILE A 220 2.19 0.36 -14.71
CA ILE A 220 2.77 1.49 -13.98
C ILE A 220 4.25 1.31 -13.59
N LYS A 221 4.82 0.11 -13.76
CA LYS A 221 6.16 -0.25 -13.26
C LYS A 221 7.27 0.75 -13.64
N VAL A 222 7.23 1.27 -14.86
CA VAL A 222 8.23 2.21 -15.39
C VAL A 222 8.25 3.52 -14.59
N LEU A 223 7.08 3.99 -14.14
CA LEU A 223 6.96 5.18 -13.31
C LEU A 223 7.77 5.00 -12.02
N PHE A 224 7.68 3.82 -11.40
CA PHE A 224 8.39 3.50 -10.17
C PHE A 224 9.87 3.27 -10.37
N GLU A 225 10.27 2.57 -11.44
CA GLU A 225 11.67 2.29 -11.75
C GLU A 225 12.46 3.59 -11.99
N VAL A 226 11.92 4.52 -12.79
CA VAL A 226 12.55 5.84 -13.01
C VAL A 226 12.62 6.64 -11.71
N LYS A 227 11.54 6.60 -10.92
CA LYS A 227 11.44 7.31 -9.64
C LYS A 227 12.49 6.81 -8.63
N ALA A 228 12.69 5.50 -8.55
CA ALA A 228 13.61 4.88 -7.60
C ALA A 228 15.08 5.27 -7.82
N LEU A 229 15.46 5.63 -9.05
CA LEU A 229 16.82 6.06 -9.38
C LEU A 229 17.08 7.54 -9.05
N ILE A 230 16.12 8.41 -9.36
CA ILE A 230 16.32 9.87 -9.26
C ILE A 230 16.17 10.33 -7.81
N LEU A 231 15.26 9.71 -7.04
CA LEU A 231 14.91 10.21 -5.71
C LEU A 231 16.02 10.14 -4.68
N PRO A 232 16.79 9.05 -4.56
CA PRO A 232 17.90 9.00 -3.61
C PRO A 232 18.92 10.10 -3.91
N ALA A 233 19.30 10.30 -5.18
CA ALA A 233 20.26 11.31 -5.57
C ALA A 233 19.81 12.73 -5.20
N ALA A 234 18.55 13.08 -5.50
CA ALA A 234 17.99 14.39 -5.13
C ALA A 234 17.90 14.58 -3.60
N SER A 235 17.50 13.53 -2.88
CA SER A 235 17.33 13.55 -1.42
C SER A 235 18.65 13.71 -0.67
N TRP A 236 19.66 12.91 -1.05
CA TRP A 236 20.99 12.99 -0.46
C TRP A 236 21.72 14.26 -0.88
N GLY A 237 21.52 14.74 -2.11
CA GLY A 237 22.05 16.03 -2.57
C GLY A 237 21.49 17.21 -1.77
N PHE A 238 20.18 17.24 -1.54
CA PHE A 238 19.53 18.26 -0.70
C PHE A 238 20.04 18.21 0.74
N LEU A 239 20.11 17.01 1.34
CA LEU A 239 20.66 16.86 2.69
C LEU A 239 22.12 17.31 2.77
N GLY A 240 22.96 16.96 1.79
CA GLY A 240 24.36 17.38 1.73
C GLY A 240 24.50 18.90 1.70
N GLY A 241 23.69 19.59 0.90
CA GLY A 241 23.63 21.06 0.89
C GLY A 241 23.22 21.63 2.25
N LEU A 242 22.23 21.02 2.90
CA LEU A 242 21.76 21.45 4.23
C LEU A 242 22.83 21.27 5.31
N ILE A 243 23.59 20.17 5.27
CA ILE A 243 24.72 19.93 6.19
C ILE A 243 25.84 20.96 5.98
N VAL A 244 26.15 21.31 4.73
CA VAL A 244 27.12 22.36 4.42
C VAL A 244 26.65 23.71 4.96
N MET A 245 25.35 24.04 4.80
CA MET A 245 24.76 25.26 5.36
C MET A 245 24.86 25.29 6.90
N ALA A 246 24.73 24.14 7.56
CA ALA A 246 24.90 24.01 9.01
C ALA A 246 26.37 24.08 9.48
N GLY A 247 27.34 24.29 8.57
CA GLY A 247 28.77 24.36 8.92
C GLY A 247 29.51 23.02 8.86
N GLY A 248 28.94 22.01 8.19
CA GLY A 248 29.59 20.73 7.93
C GLY A 248 29.54 19.69 9.05
N LYS A 249 28.95 20.03 10.21
CA LYS A 249 28.72 19.12 11.34
C LYS A 249 27.32 19.35 11.91
N ILE A 250 26.64 18.27 12.29
CA ILE A 250 25.28 18.31 12.83
C ILE A 250 25.30 17.94 14.31
N ASP A 251 24.74 18.81 15.16
CA ASP A 251 24.50 18.51 16.57
C ASP A 251 23.11 17.90 16.78
N PHE A 252 23.07 16.58 16.97
CA PHE A 252 21.84 15.86 17.27
C PHE A 252 21.35 16.07 18.71
N ASN A 253 22.18 16.59 19.63
CA ASN A 253 21.74 16.85 21.00
C ASN A 253 20.75 18.02 21.07
N ALA A 254 20.85 18.94 20.12
CA ALA A 254 19.95 20.08 19.95
C ALA A 254 18.49 19.67 19.68
N LEU A 255 18.27 18.42 19.25
CA LEU A 255 16.95 17.84 19.02
C LEU A 255 16.36 17.11 20.22
N ASN A 256 17.11 16.92 21.31
CA ASN A 256 16.56 16.24 22.48
C ASN A 256 15.41 17.07 23.05
N GLY A 257 14.20 16.51 23.03
CA GLY A 257 13.05 17.04 23.77
C GLY A 257 13.20 16.80 25.28
N SER A 258 12.10 16.90 26.02
CA SER A 258 12.00 16.44 27.40
C SER A 258 12.19 14.91 27.44
N VAL A 259 13.45 14.48 27.55
CA VAL A 259 13.83 13.07 27.55
C VAL A 259 13.09 12.35 28.67
N ALA A 260 12.37 11.27 28.33
CA ALA A 260 11.80 10.37 29.33
C ALA A 260 12.90 9.88 30.29
N THR A 261 12.82 10.29 31.55
CA THR A 261 13.86 10.01 32.57
C THR A 261 13.61 8.72 33.34
N THR A 262 12.36 8.25 33.41
CA THR A 262 12.00 7.01 34.12
C THR A 262 11.93 5.82 33.17
N PRO A 263 12.22 4.59 33.64
CA PRO A 263 12.13 3.38 32.80
C PRO A 263 10.73 3.18 32.18
N SER A 264 9.67 3.47 32.94
CA SER A 264 8.29 3.38 32.44
C SER A 264 8.02 4.38 31.31
N ALA A 265 8.42 5.65 31.48
CA ALA A 265 8.26 6.66 30.44
C ALA A 265 9.07 6.32 29.18
N GLN A 266 10.26 5.74 29.34
CA GLN A 266 11.07 5.26 28.21
C GLN A 266 10.38 4.11 27.47
N GLY A 267 9.83 3.13 28.18
CA GLY A 267 9.08 2.03 27.58
C GLY A 267 7.93 2.53 26.70
N TRP A 268 7.15 3.48 27.21
CA TRP A 268 6.07 4.10 26.44
C TRP A 268 6.54 4.92 25.23
N ALA A 269 7.68 5.61 25.35
CA ALA A 269 8.28 6.33 24.22
C ALA A 269 8.73 5.36 23.11
N TRP A 270 9.26 4.19 23.46
CA TRP A 270 9.57 3.13 22.49
C TRP A 270 8.31 2.62 21.79
N MET A 271 7.25 2.36 22.55
CA MET A 271 5.98 1.91 21.96
C MET A 271 5.39 2.95 21.01
N LEU A 272 5.41 4.23 21.41
CA LEU A 272 4.99 5.34 20.54
C LEU A 272 5.80 5.33 19.24
N GLY A 273 7.13 5.27 19.30
CA GLY A 273 7.98 5.23 18.12
C GLY A 273 7.64 4.07 17.17
N ILE A 274 7.49 2.86 17.71
CA ILE A 274 7.13 1.66 16.92
C ILE A 274 5.75 1.83 16.27
N ASN A 275 4.76 2.28 17.04
CA ASN A 275 3.38 2.44 16.57
C ASN A 275 3.26 3.51 15.47
N GLN A 276 4.08 4.56 15.53
CA GLN A 276 4.11 5.60 14.49
C GLN A 276 4.71 5.09 13.17
N CYS A 277 5.71 4.21 13.22
CA CYS A 277 6.17 3.52 12.01
C CYS A 277 5.02 2.74 11.37
N PHE A 278 4.23 2.01 12.17
CA PHE A 278 3.05 1.31 11.65
C PHE A 278 2.01 2.28 11.11
N GLY A 279 1.77 3.40 11.77
CA GLY A 279 0.84 4.42 11.26
C GLY A 279 1.19 4.91 9.87
N GLY A 280 2.46 5.13 9.57
CA GLY A 280 2.87 5.56 8.22
C GLY A 280 2.53 4.57 7.08
N ILE A 281 2.26 3.30 7.37
CA ILE A 281 2.22 2.24 6.34
C ILE A 281 1.14 1.17 6.53
N ALA A 282 0.46 1.09 7.67
CA ALA A 282 -0.48 0.02 8.00
C ALA A 282 -1.55 -0.23 6.93
N PRO A 283 -2.17 0.80 6.30
CA PRO A 283 -3.10 0.59 5.20
C PRO A 283 -2.43 -0.08 4.00
N MET A 284 -1.19 0.27 3.69
CA MET A 284 -0.46 -0.38 2.61
C MET A 284 -0.15 -1.84 2.91
N LEU A 285 0.05 -2.22 4.18
CA LEU A 285 0.28 -3.62 4.57
C LEU A 285 -0.92 -4.51 4.26
N ILE A 286 -2.13 -3.98 4.40
CA ILE A 286 -3.38 -4.70 4.13
C ILE A 286 -3.54 -4.98 2.63
N ASN A 287 -3.22 -4.00 1.79
CA ASN A 287 -3.41 -4.06 0.34
C ASN A 287 -2.17 -4.59 -0.41
N GLN A 288 -1.20 -5.18 0.28
CA GLN A 288 -0.06 -5.84 -0.39
C GLN A 288 -0.49 -6.84 -1.48
N PRO A 289 -1.57 -7.64 -1.31
CA PRO A 289 -2.01 -8.55 -2.35
C PRO A 289 -2.42 -7.87 -3.67
N ASP A 290 -2.92 -6.62 -3.61
CA ASP A 290 -3.42 -5.90 -4.80
C ASP A 290 -2.34 -5.69 -5.87
N LEU A 291 -1.09 -5.60 -5.43
CA LEU A 291 0.08 -5.58 -6.30
C LEU A 291 0.81 -6.92 -6.34
N GLY A 292 0.87 -7.63 -5.21
CA GLY A 292 1.50 -8.95 -5.11
C GLY A 292 0.96 -9.90 -6.19
N ARG A 293 -0.32 -9.78 -6.55
CA ARG A 293 -0.95 -10.55 -7.62
C ARG A 293 -0.35 -10.43 -9.01
N TYR A 294 0.48 -9.43 -9.27
CA TYR A 294 1.18 -9.29 -10.54
C TYR A 294 2.61 -9.85 -10.50
N SER A 295 3.04 -10.43 -9.38
CA SER A 295 4.40 -10.95 -9.20
C SER A 295 4.72 -12.12 -10.14
N ASN A 296 5.92 -12.12 -10.69
CA ASN A 296 6.50 -13.24 -11.42
C ASN A 296 8.05 -13.26 -11.27
N PRO A 297 8.64 -14.31 -10.67
CA PRO A 297 7.98 -15.41 -9.95
C PRO A 297 7.34 -14.96 -8.62
N PRO A 298 6.52 -15.78 -7.94
CA PRO A 298 5.90 -15.44 -6.65
C PRO A 298 6.88 -14.98 -5.56
N GLY A 299 8.11 -15.51 -5.58
CA GLY A 299 9.17 -15.13 -4.64
C GLY A 299 9.69 -13.70 -4.79
N ALA A 300 9.41 -13.03 -5.93
CA ALA A 300 9.84 -11.67 -6.18
C ALA A 300 9.22 -10.64 -5.21
N ALA A 301 8.01 -10.92 -4.69
CA ALA A 301 7.29 -10.10 -3.73
C ALA A 301 7.74 -10.30 -2.26
N ILE A 302 8.67 -11.23 -2.00
CA ILE A 302 9.06 -11.62 -0.63
C ILE A 302 10.39 -10.97 -0.25
N TRP A 303 11.52 -11.62 -0.52
CA TRP A 303 12.83 -11.17 -0.04
C TRP A 303 13.28 -9.81 -0.59
N PRO A 304 13.13 -9.51 -1.90
CA PRO A 304 13.51 -8.20 -2.43
C PRO A 304 12.74 -7.07 -1.75
N GLN A 305 11.45 -7.29 -1.50
CA GLN A 305 10.59 -6.38 -0.79
C GLN A 305 11.01 -6.20 0.67
N PHE A 306 11.27 -7.29 1.41
CA PHE A 306 11.75 -7.24 2.80
C PHE A 306 12.99 -6.34 2.93
N THR A 307 14.03 -6.64 2.15
CA THR A 307 15.31 -5.93 2.21
C THR A 307 15.17 -4.48 1.78
N SER A 308 14.39 -4.23 0.73
CA SER A 308 14.12 -2.89 0.24
C SER A 308 13.37 -2.02 1.27
N MET A 309 12.37 -2.58 1.94
CA MET A 309 11.64 -1.89 3.00
C MET A 309 12.55 -1.57 4.19
N MET A 310 13.38 -2.51 4.62
CA MET A 310 14.35 -2.29 5.70
C MET A 310 15.29 -1.12 5.39
N ILE A 311 16.03 -1.25 4.29
CA ILE A 311 17.09 -0.30 3.95
C ILE A 311 16.48 1.06 3.60
N GLY A 312 15.41 1.08 2.81
CA GLY A 312 14.80 2.33 2.36
C GLY A 312 14.15 3.14 3.48
N ASN A 313 13.44 2.49 4.41
CA ASN A 313 12.85 3.20 5.55
C ASN A 313 13.92 3.73 6.51
N MET A 314 14.99 2.97 6.75
CA MET A 314 16.12 3.42 7.57
C MET A 314 16.85 4.61 6.95
N ALA A 315 17.11 4.57 5.63
CA ALA A 315 17.75 5.67 4.93
C ALA A 315 16.95 6.97 5.05
N VAL A 316 15.62 6.89 4.88
CA VAL A 316 14.75 8.06 4.94
C VAL A 316 14.52 8.56 6.36
N LEU A 317 14.47 7.66 7.35
CA LEU A 317 14.48 8.06 8.75
C LEU A 317 15.71 8.92 9.06
N PHE A 318 16.88 8.51 8.58
CA PHE A 318 18.12 9.27 8.78
C PHE A 318 18.08 10.63 8.07
N LEU A 319 17.56 10.68 6.84
CA LEU A 319 17.31 11.92 6.11
C LEU A 319 16.40 12.88 6.91
N GLY A 320 15.28 12.38 7.43
CA GLY A 320 14.34 13.09 8.29
C GLY A 320 14.98 13.70 9.51
N LEU A 321 15.58 12.87 10.36
CA LEU A 321 16.17 13.32 11.62
C LEU A 321 17.33 14.29 11.40
N THR A 322 18.19 14.03 10.42
CA THR A 322 19.34 14.90 10.13
C THR A 322 18.89 16.24 9.55
N SER A 323 17.87 16.24 8.68
CA SER A 323 17.33 17.49 8.14
C SER A 323 16.68 18.36 9.22
N GLY A 324 15.93 17.76 10.16
CA GLY A 324 15.37 18.47 11.30
C GLY A 324 16.46 19.04 12.21
N ALA A 325 17.53 18.27 12.47
CA ALA A 325 18.69 18.70 13.27
C ALA A 325 19.38 19.90 12.64
N ALA A 326 19.71 19.80 11.35
CA ALA A 326 20.39 20.83 10.61
C ALA A 326 19.55 22.11 10.55
N THR A 327 18.24 21.98 10.32
CA THR A 327 17.32 23.13 10.27
C THR A 327 17.28 23.86 11.61
N PHE A 328 17.21 23.13 12.73
CA PHE A 328 17.26 23.75 14.05
C PHE A 328 18.60 24.44 14.32
N GLN A 329 19.72 23.85 13.89
CA GLN A 329 21.04 24.45 14.05
C GLN A 329 21.23 25.72 13.20
N ILE A 330 20.64 25.77 12.00
CA ILE A 330 20.76 26.92 11.09
C ILE A 330 19.80 28.05 11.48
N PHE A 331 18.52 27.72 11.73
CA PHE A 331 17.45 28.71 11.86
C PHE A 331 16.90 28.84 13.30
N GLY A 332 17.27 27.95 14.22
CA GLY A 332 16.71 27.90 15.58
C GLY A 332 15.28 27.33 15.64
N GLU A 333 14.74 26.84 14.51
CA GLU A 333 13.37 26.38 14.40
C GLU A 333 13.26 24.85 14.30
N LYS A 334 12.36 24.27 15.10
CA LYS A 334 12.08 22.82 15.07
C LYS A 334 11.09 22.52 13.96
N VAL A 335 11.61 22.13 12.80
CA VAL A 335 10.82 21.81 11.62
C VAL A 335 10.72 20.31 11.42
N TRP A 336 9.52 19.83 11.13
CA TRP A 336 9.23 18.40 10.97
C TRP A 336 8.92 17.98 9.53
N ASN A 337 8.76 18.92 8.60
CA ASN A 337 8.34 18.66 7.22
C ASN A 337 9.27 19.33 6.19
N LEU A 338 9.30 18.85 4.96
CA LEU A 338 10.25 19.32 3.93
C LEU A 338 9.95 20.73 3.41
N TRP A 339 8.67 21.03 3.21
CA TRP A 339 8.27 22.27 2.55
C TRP A 339 8.58 23.49 3.43
N THR A 340 8.42 23.38 4.75
CA THR A 340 8.84 24.42 5.69
C THR A 340 10.36 24.57 5.70
N ILE A 341 11.15 23.49 5.65
CA ILE A 341 12.62 23.59 5.54
C ILE A 341 13.00 24.39 4.28
N CYS A 342 12.40 24.05 3.14
CA CYS A 342 12.67 24.75 1.89
C CYS A 342 12.21 26.21 1.94
N SER A 343 11.08 26.51 2.57
CA SER A 343 10.56 27.88 2.74
C SER A 343 11.53 28.73 3.57
N LEU A 344 12.01 28.21 4.71
CA LEU A 344 13.00 28.90 5.55
C LEU A 344 14.30 29.19 4.79
N ILE A 345 14.77 28.24 3.96
CA ILE A 345 15.94 28.47 3.11
C ILE A 345 15.67 29.59 2.11
N LEU A 346 14.50 29.62 1.45
CA LEU A 346 14.16 30.68 0.50
C LEU A 346 14.04 32.05 1.19
N GLU A 347 13.50 32.10 2.41
CA GLU A 347 13.34 33.35 3.16
C GLU A 347 14.68 33.92 3.65
N ASN A 348 15.59 33.06 4.12
CA ASN A 348 16.85 33.48 4.72
C ASN A 348 18.05 33.45 3.77
N ASN A 349 17.98 32.68 2.69
CA ASN A 349 19.05 32.52 1.70
C ASN A 349 18.51 32.33 0.26
N PRO A 350 17.85 33.36 -0.32
CA PRO A 350 17.24 33.32 -1.66
C PRO A 350 18.27 33.36 -2.80
N SER A 351 19.48 32.82 -2.61
CA SER A 351 20.49 32.80 -3.67
C SER A 351 19.98 32.03 -4.89
N THR A 352 20.45 32.42 -6.08
CA THR A 352 20.07 31.73 -7.34
C THR A 352 20.36 30.23 -7.27
N ALA A 353 21.45 29.83 -6.61
CA ALA A 353 21.81 28.42 -6.43
C ALA A 353 20.78 27.67 -5.55
N TRP A 354 20.39 28.24 -4.41
CA TRP A 354 19.39 27.62 -3.53
C TRP A 354 18.01 27.56 -4.19
N ARG A 355 17.61 28.62 -4.88
CA ARG A 355 16.35 28.65 -5.65
C ARG A 355 16.32 27.55 -6.72
N ALA A 356 17.41 27.40 -7.49
CA ALA A 356 17.52 26.35 -8.50
C ALA A 356 17.54 24.94 -7.88
N GLY A 357 18.28 24.75 -6.78
CA GLY A 357 18.33 23.49 -6.05
C GLY A 357 16.97 23.08 -5.50
N ILE A 358 16.24 24.01 -4.88
CA ILE A 358 14.89 23.80 -4.36
C ILE A 358 13.90 23.53 -5.49
N PHE A 359 14.01 24.19 -6.64
CA PHE A 359 13.19 23.89 -7.81
C PHE A 359 13.36 22.43 -8.28
N ILE A 360 14.60 21.99 -8.46
CA ILE A 360 14.91 20.62 -8.91
C ILE A 360 14.47 19.59 -7.86
N PHE A 361 14.82 19.82 -6.60
CA PHE A 361 14.44 18.94 -5.49
C PHE A 361 12.91 18.88 -5.34
N GLY A 362 12.24 20.02 -5.37
CA GLY A 362 10.80 20.12 -5.19
C GLY A 362 10.01 19.45 -6.31
N ILE A 363 10.37 19.65 -7.58
CA ILE A 363 9.73 18.92 -8.70
C ILE A 363 9.94 17.41 -8.56
N THR A 364 11.14 17.00 -8.18
CA THR A 364 11.46 15.59 -7.95
C THR A 364 10.59 15.00 -6.83
N GLN A 365 10.38 15.74 -5.73
CA GLN A 365 9.51 15.35 -4.62
C GLN A 365 8.01 15.37 -4.97
N ILE A 366 7.56 16.29 -5.83
CA ILE A 366 6.18 16.30 -6.35
C ILE A 366 5.94 15.03 -7.18
N TYR A 367 6.86 14.72 -8.12
CA TYR A 367 6.80 13.48 -8.89
C TYR A 367 6.81 12.24 -7.99
N ALA A 368 7.64 12.27 -6.93
CA ALA A 368 7.69 11.20 -5.95
C ALA A 368 6.33 10.97 -5.28
N THR A 369 5.74 12.07 -4.81
CA THR A 369 4.51 12.06 -4.04
C THR A 369 3.35 11.58 -4.89
N ILE A 370 3.24 12.03 -6.15
CA ILE A 370 2.25 11.52 -7.11
C ILE A 370 2.38 10.00 -7.28
N GLY A 371 3.60 9.51 -7.52
CA GLY A 371 3.84 8.07 -7.67
C GLY A 371 3.51 7.27 -6.40
N THR A 372 3.87 7.80 -5.22
CA THR A 372 3.51 7.16 -3.95
C THR A 372 2.01 7.11 -3.77
N ASN A 373 1.33 8.22 -4.06
CA ASN A 373 -0.12 8.33 -3.86
C ASN A 373 -0.90 7.37 -4.75
N LEU A 374 -0.43 7.20 -5.98
CA LEU A 374 -1.02 6.31 -6.96
C LEU A 374 -1.00 4.84 -6.50
N PHE A 375 0.16 4.35 -6.05
CA PHE A 375 0.27 2.98 -5.54
C PHE A 375 -0.33 2.83 -4.14
N ALA A 376 -0.01 3.69 -3.19
CA ALA A 376 -0.35 3.46 -1.79
C ALA A 376 -1.86 3.64 -1.51
N ASN A 377 -2.53 4.50 -2.29
CA ASN A 377 -3.88 4.95 -1.98
C ASN A 377 -4.84 4.82 -3.16
N SER A 378 -4.46 5.29 -4.35
CA SER A 378 -5.36 5.34 -5.51
C SER A 378 -5.74 3.94 -6.02
N ILE A 379 -4.73 3.11 -6.32
CA ILE A 379 -4.93 1.74 -6.78
C ILE A 379 -5.62 0.88 -5.70
N PRO A 380 -5.15 0.84 -4.44
CA PRO A 380 -5.81 0.16 -3.33
C PRO A 380 -7.27 0.55 -3.16
N PHE A 381 -7.59 1.85 -3.16
CA PHE A 381 -8.98 2.27 -3.10
C PHE A 381 -9.79 1.79 -4.29
N ALA A 382 -9.20 1.80 -5.50
CA ALA A 382 -9.90 1.33 -6.67
C ALA A 382 -10.19 -0.17 -6.61
N CYS A 383 -9.27 -0.97 -6.07
CA CYS A 383 -9.50 -2.38 -5.73
C CYS A 383 -10.60 -2.51 -4.68
N ASP A 384 -10.54 -1.76 -3.58
CA ASP A 384 -11.50 -1.80 -2.48
C ASP A 384 -12.92 -1.43 -2.94
N PHE A 385 -13.03 -0.30 -3.65
CA PHE A 385 -14.29 0.22 -4.18
C PHE A 385 -14.86 -0.71 -5.27
N GLY A 386 -13.99 -1.33 -6.07
CA GLY A 386 -14.31 -2.43 -6.96
C GLY A 386 -14.87 -3.64 -6.21
N GLY A 387 -14.27 -4.01 -5.08
CA GLY A 387 -14.74 -5.07 -4.18
C GLY A 387 -16.12 -4.81 -3.57
N LEU A 388 -16.43 -3.53 -3.27
CA LEU A 388 -17.71 -3.13 -2.71
C LEU A 388 -18.83 -3.09 -3.74
N TRP A 389 -18.53 -2.58 -4.95
CA TRP A 389 -19.49 -2.44 -6.05
C TRP A 389 -18.94 -2.99 -7.38
N PRO A 390 -18.76 -4.32 -7.51
CA PRO A 390 -18.06 -4.92 -8.65
C PRO A 390 -18.69 -4.62 -10.01
N GLN A 391 -20.02 -4.53 -10.06
CA GLN A 391 -20.79 -4.27 -11.29
C GLN A 391 -20.65 -2.84 -11.83
N ARG A 392 -20.12 -1.90 -11.03
CA ARG A 392 -20.13 -0.46 -11.37
C ARG A 392 -18.74 0.16 -11.38
N ILE A 393 -17.82 -0.42 -10.62
CA ILE A 393 -16.50 0.15 -10.38
C ILE A 393 -15.45 -0.80 -10.95
N ASN A 394 -14.69 -0.30 -11.91
CA ASN A 394 -13.38 -0.82 -12.28
C ASN A 394 -12.28 0.08 -11.74
N ILE A 395 -11.02 -0.33 -11.94
CA ILE A 395 -9.87 0.39 -11.41
C ILE A 395 -9.89 1.86 -11.83
N ILE A 396 -10.11 2.17 -13.11
CA ILE A 396 -10.07 3.57 -13.58
C ILE A 396 -11.17 4.41 -12.93
N ARG A 397 -12.41 3.89 -12.83
CA ARG A 397 -13.50 4.59 -12.14
C ARG A 397 -13.15 4.82 -10.67
N GLY A 398 -12.65 3.81 -9.97
CA GLY A 398 -12.22 3.92 -8.57
C GLY A 398 -11.16 5.00 -8.35
N GLN A 399 -10.14 5.04 -9.22
CA GLN A 399 -9.08 6.06 -9.17
C GLN A 399 -9.61 7.49 -9.43
N LEU A 400 -10.68 7.68 -10.19
CA LEU A 400 -11.31 8.99 -10.34
C LEU A 400 -12.19 9.37 -9.13
N PHE A 401 -12.88 8.40 -8.51
CA PHE A 401 -13.69 8.65 -7.32
C PHE A 401 -12.83 9.11 -6.13
N ILE A 402 -11.69 8.47 -5.88
CA ILE A 402 -10.80 8.90 -4.79
C ILE A 402 -10.28 10.32 -4.98
N MET A 403 -10.01 10.71 -6.23
CA MET A 403 -9.61 12.08 -6.56
C MET A 403 -10.70 13.09 -6.20
N VAL A 404 -11.97 12.78 -6.42
CA VAL A 404 -13.07 13.68 -6.03
C VAL A 404 -13.23 13.71 -4.51
N PHE A 405 -13.18 12.54 -3.86
CA PHE A 405 -13.32 12.46 -2.40
C PHE A 405 -12.18 13.15 -1.64
N SER A 406 -11.00 13.32 -2.25
CA SER A 406 -9.85 13.96 -1.61
C SER A 406 -10.14 15.39 -1.14
N TRP A 407 -11.01 16.11 -1.83
CA TRP A 407 -11.42 17.48 -1.48
C TRP A 407 -12.26 17.53 -0.20
N ILE A 408 -13.06 16.50 0.05
CA ILE A 408 -13.96 16.43 1.20
C ILE A 408 -13.18 16.26 2.51
N ILE A 409 -11.99 15.64 2.44
CA ILE A 409 -11.16 15.33 3.60
C ILE A 409 -10.56 16.56 4.29
N GLN A 410 -10.35 17.67 3.56
CA GLN A 410 -9.68 18.87 4.08
C GLN A 410 -8.30 18.57 4.71
N PRO A 411 -7.33 18.04 3.93
CA PRO A 411 -6.06 17.52 4.46
C PRO A 411 -5.21 18.56 5.22
N TRP A 412 -5.35 19.85 4.90
CA TRP A 412 -4.67 20.95 5.60
C TRP A 412 -5.00 21.02 7.10
N SER A 413 -6.20 20.60 7.50
CA SER A 413 -6.58 20.55 8.92
C SER A 413 -5.86 19.43 9.68
N ILE A 414 -5.54 18.33 8.99
CA ILE A 414 -4.85 17.17 9.55
C ILE A 414 -3.36 17.48 9.74
N ILE A 415 -2.73 18.13 8.76
CA ILE A 415 -1.29 18.38 8.78
C ILE A 415 -0.87 19.75 9.32
N SER A 416 -1.79 20.45 10.00
CA SER A 416 -1.52 21.79 10.52
C SER A 416 -0.43 21.81 11.63
N SER A 417 -0.13 20.66 12.25
CA SER A 417 1.00 20.50 13.17
C SER A 417 1.48 19.05 13.22
N GLY A 418 2.74 18.84 13.61
CA GLY A 418 3.29 17.50 13.80
C GLY A 418 2.52 16.68 14.85
N VAL A 419 2.03 17.32 15.92
CA VAL A 419 1.22 16.65 16.95
C VAL A 419 -0.11 16.14 16.39
N LYS A 420 -0.85 16.98 15.65
CA LYS A 420 -2.11 16.56 15.02
C LYS A 420 -1.87 15.43 14.02
N PHE A 421 -0.79 15.52 13.26
CA PHE A 421 -0.40 14.48 12.31
C PHE A 421 -0.13 13.15 13.02
N VAL A 422 0.67 13.14 14.08
CA VAL A 422 0.97 11.95 14.90
C VAL A 422 -0.30 11.36 15.55
N THR A 423 -1.19 12.20 16.07
CA THR A 423 -2.49 11.76 16.60
C THR A 423 -3.35 11.12 15.50
N PHE A 424 -3.40 11.74 14.32
CA PHE A 424 -4.09 11.17 13.16
C PHE A 424 -3.52 9.81 12.75
N LEU A 425 -2.20 9.67 12.65
CA LEU A 425 -1.55 8.39 12.33
C LEU A 425 -1.98 7.29 13.30
N GLY A 426 -1.97 7.56 14.61
CA GLY A 426 -2.40 6.57 15.59
C GLY A 426 -3.89 6.17 15.47
N SER A 427 -4.74 7.07 14.97
CA SER A 427 -6.21 6.94 15.07
C SER A 427 -6.80 5.77 14.30
N TYR A 428 -6.23 5.38 13.16
CA TYR A 428 -6.67 4.23 12.37
C TYR A 428 -5.74 3.01 12.52
N THR A 429 -4.55 3.20 13.10
CA THR A 429 -3.48 2.20 13.09
C THR A 429 -3.88 0.91 13.78
N PHE A 430 -4.55 1.00 14.93
CA PHE A 430 -5.00 -0.18 15.68
C PHE A 430 -6.13 -0.93 14.96
N PHE A 431 -7.04 -0.22 14.26
CA PHE A 431 -8.04 -0.87 13.40
C PHE A 431 -7.39 -1.71 12.30
N CYS A 432 -6.33 -1.20 11.69
CA CYS A 432 -5.54 -1.92 10.69
C CYS A 432 -4.78 -3.10 11.29
N GLY A 433 -4.17 -2.91 12.46
CA GLY A 433 -3.43 -3.96 13.17
C GLY A 433 -4.30 -5.17 13.52
N GLY A 434 -5.49 -4.93 14.09
CA GLY A 434 -6.43 -6.01 14.39
C GLY A 434 -6.89 -6.75 13.12
N MET A 435 -7.14 -6.02 12.02
CA MET A 435 -7.57 -6.63 10.76
C MET A 435 -6.47 -7.50 10.14
N LEU A 436 -5.24 -6.99 10.10
CA LEU A 436 -4.08 -7.75 9.61
C LEU A 436 -3.83 -9.00 10.43
N ALA A 437 -4.00 -8.93 11.75
CA ALA A 437 -3.82 -10.10 12.61
C ALA A 437 -4.81 -11.22 12.25
N VAL A 438 -6.09 -10.90 12.10
CA VAL A 438 -7.11 -11.89 11.71
C VAL A 438 -6.77 -12.50 10.33
N LEU A 439 -6.45 -11.66 9.34
CA LEU A 439 -6.11 -12.11 7.99
C LEU A 439 -4.87 -13.01 7.94
N LEU A 440 -3.80 -12.63 8.64
CA LEU A 440 -2.56 -13.39 8.66
C LEU A 440 -2.68 -14.67 9.50
N CYS A 441 -3.39 -14.64 10.63
CA CYS A 441 -3.67 -15.84 11.42
C CYS A 441 -4.54 -16.83 10.65
N ASP A 442 -5.57 -16.35 9.94
CA ASP A 442 -6.41 -17.18 9.06
C ASP A 442 -5.54 -17.88 8.02
N TYR A 443 -4.73 -17.12 7.29
CA TYR A 443 -3.88 -17.66 6.25
C TYR A 443 -2.82 -18.62 6.80
N TYR A 444 -1.90 -18.16 7.65
CA TYR A 444 -0.70 -18.92 8.00
C TYR A 444 -0.94 -20.06 9.01
N ILE A 445 -1.89 -19.88 9.93
CA ILE A 445 -2.05 -20.81 11.07
C ILE A 445 -3.29 -21.67 10.87
N VAL A 446 -4.45 -21.05 10.68
CA VAL A 446 -5.73 -21.78 10.62
C VAL A 446 -5.82 -22.60 9.32
N ARG A 447 -5.53 -21.97 8.17
CA ARG A 447 -5.61 -22.61 6.85
C ARG A 447 -4.28 -23.18 6.37
N ARG A 448 -3.18 -22.95 7.11
CA ARG A 448 -1.80 -23.34 6.74
C ARG A 448 -1.44 -22.94 5.30
N GLY A 449 -1.86 -21.76 4.89
CA GLY A 449 -1.62 -21.18 3.58
C GLY A 449 -2.49 -21.73 2.47
N ASN A 450 -3.53 -22.55 2.74
CA ASN A 450 -4.41 -23.13 1.73
C ASN A 450 -5.69 -22.31 1.53
N LEU A 451 -5.84 -21.73 0.33
CA LEU A 451 -7.06 -21.04 -0.09
C LEU A 451 -7.63 -21.72 -1.34
N HIS A 452 -8.92 -22.04 -1.32
CA HIS A 452 -9.63 -22.57 -2.48
C HIS A 452 -10.26 -21.41 -3.26
N ILE A 453 -9.64 -21.04 -4.38
CA ILE A 453 -9.97 -19.82 -5.11
C ILE A 453 -11.38 -19.83 -5.69
N PRO A 454 -11.88 -20.90 -6.33
CA PRO A 454 -13.25 -20.96 -6.83
C PRO A 454 -14.29 -20.63 -5.74
N SER A 455 -14.08 -21.14 -4.53
CA SER A 455 -15.00 -20.88 -3.42
C SER A 455 -15.07 -19.41 -2.98
N LEU A 456 -14.04 -18.59 -3.24
CA LEU A 456 -14.06 -17.16 -2.94
C LEU A 456 -14.97 -16.36 -3.90
N PHE A 457 -15.46 -17.01 -4.95
CA PHE A 457 -16.35 -16.46 -5.98
C PHE A 457 -17.64 -17.28 -6.14
N ASP A 458 -17.95 -18.15 -5.18
CA ASP A 458 -19.07 -19.10 -5.23
C ASP A 458 -20.43 -18.41 -5.06
N ALA A 459 -20.93 -17.89 -6.18
CA ALA A 459 -22.21 -17.23 -6.29
C ALA A 459 -22.83 -17.48 -7.67
N ASP A 460 -24.12 -17.77 -7.69
CA ASP A 460 -24.93 -17.78 -8.91
C ASP A 460 -25.63 -16.42 -9.05
N GLY A 461 -25.13 -15.60 -9.99
CA GLY A 461 -25.51 -14.19 -10.10
C GLY A 461 -25.26 -13.44 -8.78
N ASN A 462 -26.33 -12.99 -8.13
CA ASN A 462 -26.27 -12.27 -6.85
C ASN A 462 -26.54 -13.16 -5.63
N THR A 463 -26.79 -14.45 -5.85
CA THR A 463 -27.14 -15.42 -4.81
C THR A 463 -25.90 -16.19 -4.41
N LEU A 464 -25.45 -16.03 -3.16
CA LEU A 464 -24.33 -16.80 -2.62
C LEU A 464 -24.74 -18.27 -2.44
N ASN A 465 -23.82 -19.19 -2.69
CA ASN A 465 -24.00 -20.58 -2.33
C ASN A 465 -24.09 -20.73 -0.79
N PRO A 466 -25.23 -21.19 -0.23
CA PRO A 466 -25.37 -21.35 1.22
C PRO A 466 -24.42 -22.40 1.80
N ASN A 467 -23.93 -23.33 0.98
CA ASN A 467 -23.02 -24.40 1.36
C ASN A 467 -21.56 -24.12 0.95
N GLY A 468 -21.26 -22.91 0.48
CA GLY A 468 -19.91 -22.53 0.04
C GLY A 468 -18.92 -22.48 1.20
N VAL A 469 -17.64 -22.76 0.93
CA VAL A 469 -16.56 -22.86 1.94
C VAL A 469 -16.44 -21.61 2.82
N TYR A 470 -16.64 -20.42 2.24
CA TYR A 470 -16.52 -19.13 2.94
C TYR A 470 -17.87 -18.53 3.38
N MET A 471 -18.95 -19.33 3.32
CA MET A 471 -20.28 -18.96 3.78
C MET A 471 -20.45 -19.24 5.29
N HIS A 472 -19.75 -18.46 6.11
CA HIS A 472 -19.80 -18.62 7.58
C HIS A 472 -21.20 -18.35 8.16
N TYR A 473 -21.58 -19.11 9.19
CA TYR A 473 -22.84 -18.89 9.89
C TYR A 473 -22.74 -17.73 10.91
N PRO A 474 -23.75 -16.82 10.99
CA PRO A 474 -24.95 -16.76 10.16
C PRO A 474 -24.75 -15.97 8.86
N GLY A 475 -25.14 -16.53 7.72
CA GLY A 475 -25.39 -15.79 6.49
C GLY A 475 -24.18 -15.14 5.81
N GLY A 476 -22.99 -15.74 5.91
CA GLY A 476 -21.74 -15.27 5.30
C GLY A 476 -20.92 -14.32 6.19
N PHE A 477 -21.19 -14.30 7.50
CA PHE A 477 -20.50 -13.49 8.49
C PHE A 477 -19.62 -14.38 9.38
N ASN A 478 -18.30 -14.24 9.31
CA ASN A 478 -17.43 -14.88 10.29
C ASN A 478 -17.42 -14.07 11.59
N LEU A 479 -18.28 -14.46 12.55
CA LEU A 479 -18.38 -13.81 13.85
C LEU A 479 -17.12 -13.96 14.70
N VAL A 480 -16.34 -15.03 14.51
CA VAL A 480 -15.04 -15.19 15.18
C VAL A 480 -14.13 -14.05 14.75
N GLY A 481 -13.98 -13.82 13.44
CA GLY A 481 -13.22 -12.70 12.89
C GLY A 481 -13.70 -11.34 13.40
N LEU A 482 -15.01 -11.10 13.41
CA LEU A 482 -15.60 -9.85 13.89
C LEU A 482 -15.31 -9.59 15.37
N VAL A 483 -15.59 -10.56 16.25
CA VAL A 483 -15.43 -10.42 17.70
C VAL A 483 -13.96 -10.27 18.07
N SER A 484 -13.07 -11.05 17.43
CA SER A 484 -11.63 -10.91 17.64
C SER A 484 -11.12 -9.52 17.25
N TRP A 485 -11.59 -8.98 16.13
CA TRP A 485 -11.27 -7.62 15.72
C TRP A 485 -11.81 -6.58 16.71
N LEU A 486 -13.10 -6.65 17.07
CA LEU A 486 -13.75 -5.74 18.02
C LEU A 486 -13.03 -5.72 19.38
N ALA A 487 -12.65 -6.89 19.90
CA ALA A 487 -11.93 -7.01 21.16
C ALA A 487 -10.53 -6.38 21.10
N GLY A 488 -9.83 -6.52 19.98
CA GLY A 488 -8.51 -5.91 19.79
C GLY A 488 -8.57 -4.39 19.73
N ILE A 489 -9.56 -3.83 19.03
CA ILE A 489 -9.71 -2.37 18.92
C ILE A 489 -10.31 -1.74 20.19
N ALA A 490 -11.04 -2.50 21.01
CA ALA A 490 -11.68 -1.99 22.22
C ALA A 490 -10.66 -1.50 23.27
N VAL A 491 -9.44 -2.07 23.29
CA VAL A 491 -8.41 -1.72 24.27
C VAL A 491 -7.74 -0.36 23.97
N PRO A 492 -7.31 -0.05 22.74
CA PRO A 492 -6.72 1.26 22.42
C PRO A 492 -7.75 2.40 22.28
N LEU A 493 -9.01 2.09 21.97
CA LEU A 493 -10.05 3.08 21.63
C LEU A 493 -10.29 4.16 22.71
N PRO A 494 -10.37 3.84 24.02
CA PRO A 494 -10.50 4.87 25.06
C PRO A 494 -9.35 5.89 25.05
N GLY A 495 -8.11 5.41 24.81
CA GLY A 495 -6.93 6.28 24.72
C GLY A 495 -6.96 7.21 23.51
N LEU A 496 -7.50 6.75 22.38
CA LEU A 496 -7.75 7.61 21.21
C LEU A 496 -8.74 8.74 21.57
N CYS A 497 -9.88 8.42 22.17
CA CYS A 497 -10.87 9.43 22.56
C CYS A 497 -10.25 10.48 23.48
N LEU A 498 -9.43 10.04 24.44
CA LEU A 498 -8.73 10.93 25.36
C LEU A 498 -7.66 11.78 24.68
N SER A 499 -7.03 11.30 23.61
CA SER A 499 -5.99 12.06 22.88
C SER A 499 -6.44 13.43 22.33
N TYR A 500 -7.76 13.68 22.28
CA TYR A 500 -8.35 14.95 21.85
C TYR A 500 -8.72 15.91 23.01
N PHE A 501 -8.58 15.52 24.28
CA PHE A 501 -8.85 16.39 25.44
C PHE A 501 -7.55 16.88 26.12
N THR A 502 -7.58 18.10 26.67
CA THR A 502 -6.40 18.84 27.17
C THR A 502 -6.26 18.90 28.70
N ASN A 503 -7.32 18.64 29.48
CA ASN A 503 -7.31 18.73 30.95
C ASN A 503 -7.70 17.39 31.56
N GLU A 504 -6.76 16.65 32.18
CA GLU A 504 -7.01 15.24 32.47
C GLU A 504 -6.45 14.70 33.79
N SER A 505 -7.16 13.69 34.31
CA SER A 505 -6.79 12.84 35.44
C SER A 505 -5.68 11.83 35.08
N TYR A 506 -4.95 11.33 36.08
CA TYR A 506 -3.90 10.31 35.91
C TYR A 506 -4.35 9.07 35.13
N SER A 507 -5.59 8.58 35.34
CA SER A 507 -6.13 7.43 34.61
C SER A 507 -6.22 7.66 33.11
N ALA A 508 -6.43 8.91 32.69
CA ALA A 508 -6.49 9.27 31.28
C ALA A 508 -5.10 9.22 30.61
N THR A 509 -4.04 9.55 31.36
CA THR A 509 -2.66 9.40 30.89
C THR A 509 -2.31 7.95 30.57
N MET A 510 -2.70 7.00 31.44
CA MET A 510 -2.42 5.57 31.19
C MET A 510 -3.13 5.05 29.92
N LEU A 511 -4.39 5.46 29.70
CA LEU A 511 -5.14 5.05 28.51
C LEU A 511 -4.53 5.64 27.23
N LYS A 512 -4.06 6.89 27.25
CA LYS A 512 -3.29 7.47 26.14
C LYS A 512 -2.02 6.68 25.84
N GLN A 513 -1.33 6.21 26.88
CA GLN A 513 -0.15 5.39 26.71
C GLN A 513 -0.46 4.03 26.08
N ILE A 514 -1.56 3.37 26.48
CA ILE A 514 -2.04 2.15 25.83
C ILE A 514 -2.32 2.40 24.34
N TYR A 515 -2.93 3.54 24.00
CA TYR A 515 -3.17 3.95 22.62
C TYR A 515 -1.86 4.14 21.82
N ASN A 516 -0.78 4.59 22.46
CA ASN A 516 0.54 4.69 21.81
C ASN A 516 1.11 3.32 21.40
N SER A 517 0.53 2.20 21.86
CA SER A 517 0.87 0.83 21.49
C SER A 517 -0.20 0.17 20.61
N GLY A 518 -1.11 0.96 20.04
CA GLY A 518 -2.38 0.50 19.49
C GLY A 518 -2.26 -0.60 18.43
N PHE A 519 -1.30 -0.51 17.50
CA PHE A 519 -1.08 -1.54 16.49
C PHE A 519 -0.81 -2.90 17.12
N LEU A 520 0.21 -2.97 17.98
CA LEU A 520 0.70 -4.23 18.55
C LEU A 520 -0.31 -4.85 19.51
N ILE A 521 -1.00 -4.02 20.30
CA ILE A 521 -2.06 -4.49 21.20
C ILE A 521 -3.22 -5.07 20.39
N SER A 522 -3.72 -4.32 19.40
CA SER A 522 -4.84 -4.81 18.58
C SER A 522 -4.43 -6.02 17.76
N PHE A 523 -3.20 -6.06 17.23
CA PHE A 523 -2.69 -7.20 16.48
C PHE A 523 -2.62 -8.46 17.37
N GLY A 524 -2.03 -8.35 18.56
CA GLY A 524 -1.88 -9.47 19.49
C GLY A 524 -3.22 -10.00 20.00
N ILE A 525 -4.12 -9.11 20.44
CA ILE A 525 -5.43 -9.51 20.97
C ILE A 525 -6.31 -10.10 19.88
N SER A 526 -6.43 -9.43 18.72
CA SER A 526 -7.25 -9.94 17.62
C SER A 526 -6.71 -11.26 17.06
N GLY A 527 -5.39 -11.39 16.89
CA GLY A 527 -4.79 -12.65 16.44
C GLY A 527 -5.02 -13.77 17.45
N GLY A 528 -4.72 -13.54 18.73
CA GLY A 528 -4.90 -14.54 19.79
C GLY A 528 -6.35 -15.01 19.92
N LEU A 529 -7.31 -14.09 19.96
CA LEU A 529 -8.73 -14.45 20.03
C LEU A 529 -9.22 -15.14 18.76
N TYR A 530 -8.72 -14.77 17.59
CA TYR A 530 -9.10 -15.42 16.34
C TYR A 530 -8.62 -16.86 16.29
N LEU A 531 -7.39 -17.13 16.76
CA LEU A 531 -6.84 -18.48 16.87
C LEU A 531 -7.63 -19.33 17.87
N ILE A 532 -7.95 -18.79 19.05
CA ILE A 532 -8.77 -19.47 20.05
C ILE A 532 -10.15 -19.78 19.48
N GLY A 533 -10.81 -18.79 18.86
CA GLY A 533 -12.12 -18.98 18.27
C GLY A 533 -12.12 -19.96 17.11
N SER A 534 -11.11 -19.92 16.23
CA SER A 534 -10.98 -20.84 15.10
C SER A 534 -10.62 -22.27 15.53
N TYR A 535 -10.02 -22.43 16.72
CA TYR A 535 -9.80 -23.74 17.32
C TYR A 535 -11.11 -24.36 17.83
N ILE A 536 -11.98 -23.55 18.44
CA ILE A 536 -13.29 -23.97 18.97
C ILE A 536 -14.28 -24.20 17.81
N TRP A 537 -14.37 -23.24 16.88
CA TRP A 537 -15.22 -23.26 15.70
C TRP A 537 -14.35 -23.40 14.46
N LYS A 538 -13.97 -24.64 14.14
CA LYS A 538 -13.10 -24.95 13.01
C LYS A 538 -13.74 -24.49 11.69
N PRO A 539 -13.08 -23.62 10.90
CA PRO A 539 -13.60 -23.24 9.61
C PRO A 539 -13.39 -24.38 8.61
N THR A 540 -14.33 -24.48 7.66
CA THR A 540 -14.17 -25.33 6.48
C THR A 540 -13.05 -24.78 5.60
N LEU A 541 -12.15 -25.66 5.17
CA LEU A 541 -10.96 -25.28 4.40
C LEU A 541 -11.17 -25.43 2.89
N VAL A 542 -11.82 -26.51 2.50
CA VAL A 542 -12.07 -26.93 1.11
C VAL A 542 -13.51 -27.44 1.00
N PRO A 543 -14.10 -27.52 -0.20
CA PRO A 543 -15.44 -28.08 -0.35
C PRO A 543 -15.52 -29.50 0.20
N ALA A 544 -16.61 -29.85 0.88
CA ALA A 544 -16.78 -31.16 1.53
C ALA A 544 -16.58 -32.34 0.56
N GLU A 545 -16.97 -32.16 -0.70
CA GLU A 545 -16.84 -33.16 -1.77
C GLU A 545 -15.38 -33.42 -2.18
N ARG A 546 -14.46 -32.48 -1.88
CA ARG A 546 -13.04 -32.52 -2.27
C ARG A 546 -12.10 -32.76 -1.10
N GLU A 547 -12.62 -33.02 0.10
CA GLU A 547 -11.79 -33.27 1.30
C GLU A 547 -10.84 -34.47 1.11
N GLY A 548 -11.25 -35.49 0.34
CA GLY A 548 -10.42 -36.67 0.06
C GLY A 548 -9.21 -36.40 -0.85
N GLU A 549 -9.22 -35.32 -1.62
CA GLU A 549 -8.11 -34.90 -2.49
C GLU A 549 -7.15 -33.94 -1.78
N PHE A 550 -7.54 -33.43 -0.61
CA PHE A 550 -6.82 -32.37 0.08
C PHE A 550 -5.85 -32.92 1.14
N GLU A 551 -4.57 -32.60 0.96
CA GLU A 551 -3.57 -32.84 1.99
C GLU A 551 -3.37 -31.58 2.85
N PHE A 552 -3.50 -31.71 4.17
CA PHE A 552 -3.37 -30.57 5.09
C PHE A 552 -1.91 -30.18 5.40
N THR A 553 -1.12 -29.97 4.35
CA THR A 553 0.25 -29.44 4.39
C THR A 553 0.29 -27.95 4.08
N PHE A 554 1.43 -27.30 4.36
CA PHE A 554 1.54 -25.86 4.15
C PHE A 554 1.52 -25.51 2.65
N GLU A 555 0.56 -24.69 2.23
CA GLU A 555 0.37 -24.26 0.83
C GLU A 555 0.27 -25.40 -0.20
N TYR A 556 -0.38 -26.52 0.14
CA TYR A 556 -0.77 -27.57 -0.80
C TYR A 556 -1.49 -26.98 -2.02
N LEU A 557 -2.59 -26.25 -1.77
CA LEU A 557 -3.36 -25.57 -2.83
C LEU A 557 -2.60 -24.41 -3.47
N GLY A 558 -1.61 -23.85 -2.78
CA GLY A 558 -0.77 -22.79 -3.35
C GLY A 558 0.05 -23.25 -4.55
N LYS A 559 0.33 -24.57 -4.66
CA LYS A 559 1.06 -25.14 -5.82
C LYS A 559 0.31 -24.99 -7.13
N THR A 560 -1.01 -24.91 -7.08
CA THR A 560 -1.93 -24.86 -8.21
C THR A 560 -2.72 -23.54 -8.23
N ASP A 561 -2.14 -22.45 -7.71
CA ASP A 561 -2.78 -21.14 -7.58
C ASP A 561 -4.15 -21.19 -6.86
N GLY A 562 -4.42 -22.23 -6.05
CA GLY A 562 -5.65 -22.41 -5.28
C GLY A 562 -6.76 -23.21 -5.94
N TYR A 563 -6.42 -24.03 -6.93
CA TYR A 563 -7.36 -24.88 -7.68
C TYR A 563 -7.03 -26.37 -7.51
N PHE A 564 -8.05 -27.21 -7.39
CA PHE A 564 -7.90 -28.65 -7.56
C PHE A 564 -7.97 -29.05 -9.04
N PRO A 565 -7.47 -30.26 -9.40
CA PRO A 565 -7.72 -30.88 -10.70
C PRO A 565 -9.21 -30.83 -11.09
N GLY A 566 -9.55 -30.33 -12.27
CA GLY A 566 -10.94 -30.22 -12.75
C GLY A 566 -11.77 -29.04 -12.20
N ASP A 567 -11.22 -28.18 -11.34
CA ASP A 567 -11.90 -26.94 -10.97
C ASP A 567 -12.05 -26.00 -12.17
N GLN A 568 -13.17 -25.29 -12.23
CA GLN A 568 -13.34 -24.22 -13.22
C GLN A 568 -12.48 -23.02 -12.87
N ILE A 569 -11.68 -22.58 -13.85
CA ILE A 569 -10.84 -21.37 -13.70
C ILE A 569 -11.73 -20.15 -13.56
N VAL A 570 -11.57 -19.41 -12.45
CA VAL A 570 -12.26 -18.15 -12.25
C VAL A 570 -11.67 -17.11 -13.19
N SER A 571 -12.47 -16.67 -14.15
CA SER A 571 -12.11 -15.62 -15.10
C SER A 571 -13.28 -14.65 -15.28
N PHE A 572 -13.00 -13.44 -15.77
CA PHE A 572 -14.03 -12.43 -16.02
C PHE A 572 -13.73 -11.68 -17.32
N GLY A 573 -14.77 -11.38 -18.09
CA GLY A 573 -14.61 -10.71 -19.37
C GLY A 573 -14.05 -11.64 -20.45
N ARG A 574 -13.51 -11.04 -21.53
CA ARG A 574 -13.08 -11.76 -22.76
C ARG A 574 -12.42 -13.08 -22.43
N LYS A 575 -13.09 -14.17 -22.83
CA LYS A 575 -12.51 -15.51 -22.88
C LYS A 575 -11.17 -15.38 -23.59
N SER A 576 -10.10 -15.83 -22.94
CA SER A 576 -8.86 -16.16 -23.64
C SER A 576 -9.29 -16.97 -24.87
N MET A 577 -9.07 -16.45 -26.08
CA MET A 577 -9.33 -17.22 -27.30
C MET A 577 -8.26 -18.31 -27.38
N ARG A 578 -8.43 -19.35 -26.58
CA ARG A 578 -7.95 -20.68 -26.90
C ARG A 578 -9.23 -21.48 -27.14
N ASN A 579 -9.49 -21.75 -28.41
CA ASN A 579 -10.71 -22.42 -28.87
C ASN A 579 -10.97 -23.69 -28.06
N GLY A 580 -12.23 -23.90 -27.70
CA GLY A 580 -12.88 -25.21 -27.83
C GLY A 580 -12.78 -26.22 -26.69
N ASP A 581 -11.76 -26.18 -25.84
CA ASP A 581 -11.57 -27.24 -24.83
C ASP A 581 -11.64 -26.68 -23.41
N ILE A 582 -12.45 -27.34 -22.58
CA ILE A 582 -12.56 -27.10 -21.14
C ILE A 582 -11.17 -27.32 -20.54
N GLU A 583 -10.50 -26.26 -20.08
CA GLU A 583 -9.17 -26.39 -19.46
C GLU A 583 -9.32 -27.06 -18.08
N GLU A 584 -9.04 -28.36 -18.02
CA GLU A 584 -8.85 -29.12 -16.78
C GLU A 584 -7.47 -28.81 -16.17
N VAL A 585 -7.42 -28.59 -14.86
CA VAL A 585 -6.15 -28.47 -14.11
C VAL A 585 -5.42 -29.81 -14.13
N ALA A 586 -4.21 -29.85 -14.70
CA ALA A 586 -3.40 -31.07 -14.82
C ALA A 586 -2.89 -31.57 -13.45
N THR A 587 -2.73 -32.89 -13.31
CA THR A 587 -2.19 -33.55 -12.11
C THR A 587 -0.73 -33.15 -11.84
N PRO A 588 -0.32 -32.88 -10.58
CA PRO A 588 1.06 -32.58 -10.25
C PRO A 588 1.97 -33.82 -10.43
N PRO A 589 3.27 -33.65 -10.78
CA PRO A 589 4.23 -34.74 -10.83
C PRO A 589 4.54 -35.29 -9.42
N SER A 590 4.86 -36.59 -9.34
CA SER A 590 5.23 -37.27 -8.09
C SER A 590 6.54 -36.74 -7.51
N GLU A 591 6.72 -36.89 -6.18
CA GLU A 591 7.93 -36.43 -5.47
C GLU A 591 9.23 -37.02 -6.04
N GLU A 592 9.20 -38.25 -6.58
CA GLU A 592 10.35 -38.90 -7.21
C GLU A 592 10.80 -38.23 -8.53
N ALA A 593 9.90 -37.56 -9.24
CA ALA A 593 10.23 -36.87 -10.50
C ALA A 593 10.87 -35.48 -10.27
N MET A 594 10.64 -34.87 -9.10
CA MET A 594 11.19 -33.55 -8.76
C MET A 594 12.66 -33.59 -8.33
N GLU A 595 13.19 -34.74 -7.90
CA GLU A 595 14.61 -34.87 -7.52
C GLU A 595 15.57 -34.96 -8.74
N GLU A 596 15.08 -35.32 -9.93
CA GLU A 596 15.90 -35.33 -11.15
C GLU A 596 15.86 -34.01 -11.96
N GLU A 597 14.83 -33.17 -11.77
CA GLU A 597 14.58 -31.97 -12.60
C GLU A 597 15.22 -30.67 -12.06
N ASP A 598 15.98 -30.72 -10.95
CA ASP A 598 16.59 -29.55 -10.31
C ASP A 598 17.81 -28.96 -11.06
N LYS A 599 17.95 -29.28 -12.36
CA LYS A 599 19.07 -28.81 -13.20
C LYS A 599 18.70 -27.99 -14.42
N ASP A 600 17.44 -27.96 -14.87
CA ASP A 600 17.06 -27.09 -15.99
C ASP A 600 15.92 -26.15 -15.63
N LYS A 601 16.24 -24.85 -15.68
CA LYS A 601 15.28 -23.75 -15.62
C LYS A 601 14.35 -23.85 -16.83
N GLU A 602 13.04 -23.81 -16.64
CA GLU A 602 12.07 -22.90 -17.27
C GLU A 602 10.62 -23.43 -17.29
N ALA A 603 9.68 -22.48 -17.22
CA ALA A 603 8.27 -22.54 -17.61
C ALA A 603 7.30 -23.47 -16.83
N TYR A 604 6.49 -22.82 -15.97
CA TYR A 604 5.19 -23.34 -15.53
C TYR A 604 4.26 -23.52 -16.75
N VAL A 605 3.84 -24.75 -17.02
CA VAL A 605 2.96 -25.08 -18.15
C VAL A 605 1.70 -25.78 -17.64
N TYR A 606 0.58 -25.10 -17.79
CA TYR A 606 -0.72 -25.71 -18.04
C TYR A 606 -0.53 -26.79 -19.11
N GLY A 607 -0.71 -28.06 -18.74
CA GLY A 607 -0.44 -29.20 -19.61
C GLY A 607 -1.00 -29.00 -21.02
N VAL A 608 -0.12 -28.97 -22.02
CA VAL A 608 -0.52 -29.01 -23.42
C VAL A 608 -0.88 -30.46 -23.72
N ALA A 609 -2.17 -30.74 -23.92
CA ALA A 609 -2.57 -31.98 -24.58
C ALA A 609 -1.94 -31.97 -25.99
N THR A 610 -0.97 -32.84 -26.21
CA THR A 610 -0.38 -33.09 -27.53
C THR A 610 -1.42 -33.76 -28.40
N THR A 611 -2.03 -33.02 -29.32
CA THR A 611 -2.87 -33.59 -30.36
C THR A 611 -2.02 -34.48 -31.26
N THR A 612 -2.45 -35.72 -31.40
CA THR A 612 -1.93 -36.76 -32.28
C THR A 612 -1.89 -36.25 -33.72
N VAL A 613 -0.70 -36.12 -34.31
CA VAL A 613 -0.56 -36.00 -35.77
C VAL A 613 -0.52 -37.43 -36.31
N ARG A 614 -1.65 -37.87 -36.89
CA ARG A 614 -1.70 -39.04 -37.77
C ARG A 614 -1.24 -38.65 -39.18
N GLU A 615 -0.38 -39.53 -39.69
CA GLU A 615 -0.08 -39.86 -41.09
C GLU A 615 0.87 -38.94 -41.89
N ILE A 616 2.08 -39.48 -42.12
CA ILE A 616 2.38 -40.16 -43.39
C ILE A 616 2.58 -41.65 -43.08
#